data_AF-A0A9D8J7H0-F1
#
_entry.id   AF-A0A9D8J7H0-F1
#
_cell.length_a   1.000
_cell.length_b   1.000
_cell.length_c   1.000
_cell.angle_alpha   90.00
_cell.angle_beta   90.00
_cell.angle_gamma   90.00
#
_symmetry.space_group_name_H-M   'P 1'
#
loop_
_entity.id
_entity.type
_entity.pdbx_description
1 polymer ?
#
loop_
_entity_poly.entity_id
_entity_poly.type
_entity_poly.pdbx_seq_one_letter_code
_entity_poly.pdbx_strand_id
1 'polypeptide(L)'
;MVLNNEVLMEKIHPNREFWESHLEMPLDRLIQDYQDAKIRKNWLDSLSGRQLGLLFDLSMKKPPHELSVQQMRKTLTDFPEELINYFLVHHFNHAKLEAAITEIAKPILSAETMAKLLVKDDKYDKKGLLFALFKADPELLKHVYHFDKVQKKGFGSFVLKNPPRQPAVSFKEFLTEDVVRATLKSHDEEQNDSFETHLQGLFYHEDRLYLFIRRASDEDLLLSSNRIVHGHKPDWIILDFAANANQVNLCAKCSNQGLKIADRLVSSYFDKDCSFINMQDYNFAAQVKTFLRSCASESDKEIRLFELKFRSAHLKNNTHLILTTHPTDPISEELEALHQAVGDVLEDIAMIDSVRLVFQGKKVTLFLRTDAADPGHVMICYSEYVLDKKGRAAFKTWMKDCYGLTILSKAKCCA
;
A
#
# COMPACT_ATOMS: atom_id res chain seq x y z
N MET A 1 2.69 -39.64 13.26
CA MET A 1 1.67 -39.10 14.17
C MET A 1 0.60 -38.43 13.32
N VAL A 2 -0.64 -38.94 13.38
CA VAL A 2 -1.79 -38.27 12.74
C VAL A 2 -2.24 -37.20 13.72
N LEU A 3 -2.19 -35.93 13.30
CA LEU A 3 -2.66 -34.82 14.12
C LEU A 3 -4.18 -34.76 14.04
N ASN A 4 -4.87 -34.77 15.19
CA ASN A 4 -6.32 -34.58 15.23
C ASN A 4 -6.65 -33.11 14.88
N ASN A 5 -7.65 -32.90 14.02
CA ASN A 5 -8.11 -31.57 13.63
C ASN A 5 -8.61 -30.77 14.84
N GLU A 6 -9.34 -31.41 15.74
CA GLU A 6 -9.87 -30.75 16.94
C GLU A 6 -8.75 -30.19 17.82
N VAL A 7 -7.69 -30.98 18.04
CA VAL A 7 -6.51 -30.58 18.82
C VAL A 7 -5.76 -29.41 18.15
N LEU A 8 -5.63 -29.42 16.82
CA LEU A 8 -5.01 -28.31 16.10
C LEU A 8 -5.87 -27.04 16.19
N MET A 9 -7.19 -27.16 16.07
CA MET A 9 -8.12 -26.04 16.20
C MET A 9 -8.08 -25.40 17.59
N GLU A 10 -7.91 -26.19 18.65
CA GLU A 10 -7.72 -25.68 20.02
C GLU A 10 -6.40 -24.91 20.20
N LYS A 11 -5.37 -25.26 19.44
CA LYS A 11 -4.04 -24.61 19.49
C LYS A 11 -3.94 -23.38 18.59
N ILE A 12 -4.87 -23.21 17.65
CA ILE A 12 -4.89 -22.05 16.78
C ILE A 12 -5.26 -20.80 17.58
N HIS A 13 -4.36 -19.83 17.53
CA HIS A 13 -4.52 -18.54 18.17
C HIS A 13 -3.98 -17.46 17.22
N PRO A 14 -4.69 -16.33 17.02
CA PRO A 14 -6.06 -16.03 17.46
C PRO A 14 -7.13 -16.93 16.79
N ASN A 15 -8.40 -16.63 17.06
CA ASN A 15 -9.54 -17.44 16.63
C ASN A 15 -9.66 -17.58 15.09
N ARG A 16 -10.58 -18.44 14.64
CA ARG A 16 -10.85 -18.68 13.21
C ARG A 16 -11.18 -17.40 12.43
N GLU A 17 -12.01 -16.53 12.99
CA GLU A 17 -12.43 -15.26 12.37
C GLU A 17 -11.22 -14.35 12.06
N PHE A 18 -10.23 -14.33 12.96
CA PHE A 18 -9.00 -13.59 12.72
C PHE A 18 -8.27 -14.05 11.46
N TRP A 19 -8.06 -15.35 11.29
CA TRP A 19 -7.32 -15.87 10.14
C TRP A 19 -8.13 -15.78 8.85
N GLU A 20 -9.41 -16.17 8.87
CA GLU A 20 -10.25 -16.23 7.67
C GLU A 20 -10.79 -14.87 7.24
N SER A 21 -11.34 -14.09 8.18
CA SER A 21 -12.01 -12.82 7.86
C SER A 21 -11.03 -11.66 7.83
N HIS A 22 -10.23 -11.48 8.88
CA HIS A 22 -9.35 -10.31 9.01
C HIS A 22 -8.09 -10.41 8.13
N LEU A 23 -7.50 -11.60 8.00
CA LEU A 23 -6.28 -11.80 7.20
C LEU A 23 -6.54 -12.43 5.82
N GLU A 24 -7.79 -12.76 5.49
CA GLU A 24 -8.21 -13.41 4.24
C GLU A 24 -7.44 -14.71 3.95
N MET A 25 -7.19 -15.56 4.96
CA MET A 25 -6.46 -16.81 4.79
C MET A 25 -7.40 -18.02 4.67
N PRO A 26 -7.09 -18.99 3.78
CA PRO A 26 -7.88 -20.20 3.64
C PRO A 26 -7.55 -21.20 4.77
N LEU A 27 -8.00 -20.91 5.99
CA LEU A 27 -7.59 -21.62 7.20
C LEU A 27 -7.83 -23.13 7.11
N ASP A 28 -9.03 -23.58 6.71
CA ASP A 28 -9.35 -25.00 6.60
C ASP A 28 -8.37 -25.77 5.70
N ARG A 29 -8.03 -25.19 4.54
CA ARG A 29 -7.06 -25.78 3.62
C ARG A 29 -5.67 -25.84 4.26
N LEU A 30 -5.25 -24.77 4.94
CA LEU A 30 -3.93 -24.72 5.57
C LEU A 30 -3.81 -25.71 6.73
N ILE A 31 -4.89 -25.97 7.47
CA ILE A 31 -4.90 -27.00 8.52
C ILE A 31 -4.78 -28.39 7.90
N GLN A 32 -5.52 -28.67 6.81
CA GLN A 32 -5.40 -29.93 6.08
C GLN A 32 -3.98 -30.14 5.55
N ASP A 33 -3.38 -29.11 4.95
CA ASP A 33 -1.99 -29.14 4.49
C ASP A 33 -1.04 -29.40 5.68
N TYR A 34 -1.30 -28.78 6.84
CA TYR A 34 -0.48 -28.99 8.04
C TYR A 34 -0.58 -30.40 8.61
N GLN A 35 -1.68 -31.13 8.40
CA GLN A 35 -1.81 -32.52 8.86
C GLN A 35 -0.88 -33.48 8.11
N ASP A 36 -0.45 -33.14 6.89
CA ASP A 36 0.52 -33.93 6.13
C ASP A 36 1.94 -33.76 6.71
N ALA A 37 2.51 -34.86 7.22
CA ALA A 37 3.85 -34.89 7.80
C ALA A 37 4.95 -34.49 6.81
N LYS A 38 4.78 -34.78 5.51
CA LYS A 38 5.71 -34.40 4.45
C LYS A 38 5.68 -32.88 4.24
N ILE A 39 4.50 -32.27 4.25
CA ILE A 39 4.35 -30.80 4.13
C ILE A 39 5.01 -30.11 5.33
N ARG A 40 4.74 -30.55 6.57
CA ARG A 40 5.38 -30.00 7.77
C ARG A 40 6.89 -30.09 7.72
N LYS A 41 7.42 -31.25 7.34
CA LYS A 41 8.86 -31.47 7.22
C LYS A 41 9.48 -30.54 6.17
N ASN A 42 8.88 -30.47 4.98
CA ASN A 42 9.35 -29.58 3.92
C ASN A 42 9.33 -28.11 4.34
N TRP A 43 8.31 -27.70 5.09
CA TRP A 43 8.24 -26.35 5.66
C TRP A 43 9.40 -26.08 6.62
N LEU A 44 9.65 -26.94 7.62
CA LEU A 44 10.77 -26.80 8.55
C LEU A 44 12.14 -26.83 7.85
N ASP A 45 12.29 -27.67 6.82
CA ASP A 45 13.50 -27.74 6.00
C ASP A 45 13.72 -26.45 5.18
N SER A 46 12.64 -25.74 4.82
CA SER A 46 12.71 -24.45 4.12
C SER A 46 13.14 -23.27 5.00
N LEU A 47 13.16 -23.43 6.33
CA LEU A 47 13.51 -22.35 7.25
C LEU A 47 15.03 -22.20 7.38
N SER A 48 15.47 -20.94 7.43
CA SER A 48 16.87 -20.58 7.66
C SER A 48 17.27 -20.86 9.12
N GLY A 49 18.57 -20.99 9.40
CA GLY A 49 19.06 -21.15 10.78
C GLY A 49 18.61 -20.01 11.70
N ARG A 50 18.52 -18.78 11.18
CA ARG A 50 18.00 -17.62 11.92
C ARG A 50 16.51 -17.74 12.25
N GLN A 51 15.70 -18.18 11.29
CA GLN A 51 14.26 -18.41 11.49
C GLN A 51 14.01 -19.54 12.48
N LEU A 52 14.79 -20.63 12.39
CA LEU A 52 14.70 -21.75 13.32
C LEU A 52 15.11 -21.32 14.72
N GLY A 53 16.24 -20.62 14.88
CA GLY A 53 16.67 -20.09 16.17
C GLY A 53 15.62 -19.18 16.82
N LEU A 54 14.99 -18.30 16.02
CA LEU A 54 13.89 -17.48 16.49
C LEU A 54 12.68 -18.33 16.90
N LEU A 55 12.24 -19.28 16.06
CA LEU A 55 11.13 -20.16 16.44
C LEU A 55 11.43 -20.91 17.74
N PHE A 56 12.66 -21.39 17.94
CA PHE A 56 13.09 -21.99 19.20
C PHE A 56 12.93 -21.03 20.37
N ASP A 57 13.46 -19.81 20.26
CA ASP A 57 13.37 -18.81 21.32
C ASP A 57 11.90 -18.44 21.64
N LEU A 58 11.01 -18.48 20.64
CA LEU A 58 9.61 -18.07 20.80
C LEU A 58 8.68 -19.21 21.25
N SER A 59 8.96 -20.46 20.87
CA SER A 59 8.12 -21.64 21.12
C SER A 59 8.63 -22.54 22.25
N MET A 60 9.93 -22.52 22.55
CA MET A 60 10.56 -23.39 23.53
C MET A 60 11.31 -22.58 24.59
N LYS A 61 11.42 -23.10 25.82
CA LYS A 61 12.37 -22.55 26.79
C LYS A 61 13.79 -22.74 26.23
N LYS A 62 14.61 -21.68 26.23
CA LYS A 62 15.97 -21.70 25.68
C LYS A 62 16.70 -23.00 26.05
N PRO A 63 17.22 -23.76 25.07
CA PRO A 63 18.02 -24.94 25.38
C PRO A 63 19.30 -24.51 26.13
N PRO A 64 19.82 -25.35 27.03
CA PRO A 64 20.98 -25.02 27.86
C PRO A 64 22.28 -24.82 27.05
N HIS A 65 22.32 -25.26 25.78
CA HIS A 65 23.46 -25.13 24.88
C HIS A 65 23.00 -24.74 23.46
N GLU A 66 23.89 -24.15 22.67
CA GLU A 66 23.63 -23.85 21.26
C GLU A 66 23.40 -25.14 20.47
N LEU A 67 22.22 -25.26 19.87
CA LEU A 67 21.86 -26.39 19.01
C LEU A 67 22.30 -26.11 17.57
N SER A 68 22.79 -27.14 16.87
CA SER A 68 22.95 -27.05 15.42
C SER A 68 21.60 -26.95 14.72
N VAL A 69 21.58 -26.41 13.50
CA VAL A 69 20.36 -26.27 12.68
C VAL A 69 19.64 -27.60 12.48
N GLN A 70 20.37 -28.71 12.31
CA GLN A 70 19.76 -30.04 12.15
C GLN A 70 19.10 -30.53 13.44
N GLN A 71 19.74 -30.30 14.60
CA GLN A 71 19.16 -30.63 15.91
C GLN A 71 17.90 -29.80 16.17
N MET A 72 17.94 -28.50 15.84
CA MET A 72 16.79 -27.62 15.90
C MET A 72 15.60 -28.19 15.10
N ARG A 73 15.79 -28.52 13.82
CA ARG A 73 14.71 -29.09 13.00
C ARG A 73 14.16 -30.39 13.58
N LYS A 74 15.04 -31.28 14.04
CA LYS A 74 14.64 -32.56 14.63
C LYS A 74 13.76 -32.33 15.85
N THR A 75 14.18 -31.48 16.78
CA THR A 75 13.42 -31.19 17.99
C THR A 75 12.08 -30.50 17.69
N LEU A 76 12.01 -29.55 16.76
CA LEU A 76 10.73 -28.93 16.37
C LEU A 76 9.74 -29.93 15.75
N THR A 77 10.25 -30.97 15.09
CA THR A 77 9.40 -32.03 14.52
C THR A 77 8.62 -32.79 15.60
N ASP A 78 9.14 -32.82 16.83
CA ASP A 78 8.50 -33.49 17.98
C ASP A 78 7.38 -32.64 18.63
N PHE A 79 7.26 -31.35 18.26
CA PHE A 79 6.25 -30.42 18.81
C PHE A 79 5.39 -29.75 17.72
N PRO A 80 4.71 -30.51 16.85
CA PRO A 80 3.94 -29.94 15.74
C PRO A 80 2.74 -29.08 16.21
N GLU A 81 2.12 -29.39 17.34
CA GLU A 81 0.96 -28.64 17.84
C GLU A 81 1.30 -27.20 18.23
N GLU A 82 2.53 -26.95 18.67
CA GLU A 82 3.02 -25.61 19.04
C GLU A 82 3.45 -24.77 17.82
N LEU A 83 3.50 -25.38 16.63
CA LEU A 83 4.03 -24.78 15.42
C LEU A 83 2.97 -24.40 14.38
N ILE A 84 1.72 -24.81 14.58
CA ILE A 84 0.62 -24.51 13.64
C ILE A 84 0.50 -23.00 13.40
N ASN A 85 0.54 -22.18 14.44
CA ASN A 85 0.39 -20.73 14.28
C ASN A 85 1.54 -20.13 13.45
N TYR A 86 2.77 -20.59 13.65
CA TYR A 86 3.91 -20.14 12.84
C TYR A 86 3.88 -20.66 11.40
N PHE A 87 3.28 -21.82 11.18
CA PHE A 87 2.96 -22.29 9.84
C PHE A 87 1.93 -21.38 9.16
N LEU A 88 0.86 -20.98 9.87
CA LEU A 88 -0.09 -19.99 9.35
C LEU A 88 0.60 -18.66 9.05
N VAL A 89 1.44 -18.13 9.94
CA VAL A 89 2.22 -16.91 9.70
C VAL A 89 3.15 -17.04 8.49
N HIS A 90 3.72 -18.22 8.27
CA HIS A 90 4.52 -18.50 7.07
C HIS A 90 3.69 -18.37 5.79
N HIS A 91 2.45 -18.85 5.79
CA HIS A 91 1.53 -18.68 4.65
C HIS A 91 1.04 -17.22 4.52
N PHE A 92 0.79 -16.53 5.63
CA PHE A 92 0.43 -15.11 5.65
C PHE A 92 1.48 -14.23 4.95
N ASN A 93 2.78 -14.55 5.13
CA ASN A 93 3.90 -13.87 4.48
C ASN A 93 3.81 -13.88 2.95
N HIS A 94 3.12 -14.86 2.36
CA HIS A 94 2.99 -14.96 0.91
C HIS A 94 2.34 -13.69 0.35
N ALA A 95 2.95 -13.15 -0.71
CA ALA A 95 2.62 -11.88 -1.34
C ALA A 95 2.78 -10.59 -0.49
N LYS A 96 3.17 -10.62 0.79
CA LYS A 96 3.38 -9.38 1.59
C LYS A 96 4.63 -8.64 1.18
N LEU A 97 4.58 -7.31 1.12
CA LEU A 97 5.74 -6.47 0.86
C LEU A 97 6.64 -6.40 2.09
N GLU A 98 7.96 -6.53 1.87
CA GLU A 98 8.95 -6.37 2.95
C GLU A 98 8.83 -4.99 3.60
N ALA A 99 8.69 -3.93 2.80
CA ALA A 99 8.52 -2.56 3.30
C ALA A 99 7.33 -2.43 4.27
N ALA A 100 6.22 -3.13 4.02
CA ALA A 100 5.07 -3.08 4.91
C ALA A 100 5.33 -3.77 6.25
N ILE A 101 6.00 -4.93 6.22
CA ILE A 101 6.36 -5.68 7.43
C ILE A 101 7.36 -4.86 8.27
N THR A 102 8.39 -4.33 7.62
CA THR A 102 9.46 -3.56 8.27
C THR A 102 8.92 -2.27 8.90
N GLU A 103 7.98 -1.60 8.25
CA GLU A 103 7.34 -0.39 8.80
C GLU A 103 6.64 -0.66 10.13
N ILE A 104 5.84 -1.73 10.20
CA ILE A 104 5.13 -2.11 11.43
C ILE A 104 6.09 -2.69 12.48
N ALA A 105 7.14 -3.40 12.05
CA ALA A 105 8.11 -4.01 12.96
C ALA A 105 9.01 -3.01 13.68
N LYS A 106 9.49 -1.97 12.98
CA LYS A 106 10.44 -0.99 13.53
C LYS A 106 10.04 -0.34 14.87
N PRO A 107 8.81 0.16 15.05
CA PRO A 107 8.42 0.78 16.32
C PRO A 107 8.08 -0.23 17.42
N ILE A 108 7.88 -1.51 17.09
CA ILE A 108 7.41 -2.53 18.04
C ILE A 108 8.52 -3.45 18.52
N LEU A 109 9.39 -3.90 17.62
CA LEU A 109 10.44 -4.85 17.94
C LEU A 109 11.68 -4.15 18.49
N SER A 110 12.36 -4.81 19.43
CA SER A 110 13.61 -4.29 19.99
C SER A 110 14.71 -4.15 18.94
N ALA A 111 15.64 -3.22 19.16
CA ALA A 111 16.81 -3.04 18.29
C ALA A 111 17.64 -4.33 18.17
N GLU A 112 17.73 -5.13 19.24
CA GLU A 112 18.42 -6.44 19.22
C GLU A 112 17.71 -7.43 18.29
N THR A 113 16.38 -7.54 18.37
CA THR A 113 15.58 -8.41 17.49
C THR A 113 15.70 -7.96 16.04
N MET A 114 15.62 -6.66 15.78
CA MET A 114 15.78 -6.09 14.44
C MET A 114 17.17 -6.39 13.87
N ALA A 115 18.23 -6.21 14.66
CA ALA A 115 19.61 -6.50 14.23
C ALA A 115 19.82 -7.99 13.89
N LYS A 116 19.24 -8.92 14.66
CA LYS A 116 19.30 -10.37 14.38
C LYS A 116 18.61 -10.75 13.07
N LEU A 117 17.58 -10.01 12.68
CA LEU A 117 16.76 -10.27 11.50
C LEU A 117 17.25 -9.53 10.25
N LEU A 118 18.21 -8.62 10.40
CA LEU A 118 18.88 -7.97 9.28
C LEU A 118 19.68 -9.00 8.46
N VAL A 119 19.50 -9.00 7.14
CA VAL A 119 20.21 -9.88 6.21
C VAL A 119 21.40 -9.14 5.59
N LYS A 120 21.12 -8.09 4.81
CA LYS A 120 22.11 -7.26 4.11
C LYS A 120 21.45 -6.01 3.52
N ASP A 121 22.15 -4.89 3.43
CA ASP A 121 21.73 -3.68 2.70
C ASP A 121 20.31 -3.23 3.11
N ASP A 122 20.05 -3.14 4.43
CA ASP A 122 18.73 -2.84 5.03
C ASP A 122 17.59 -3.81 4.68
N LYS A 123 17.90 -4.98 4.11
CA LYS A 123 16.93 -6.04 3.88
C LYS A 123 16.76 -6.92 5.09
N TYR A 124 15.52 -7.15 5.48
CA TYR A 124 15.16 -7.95 6.65
C TYR A 124 14.60 -9.32 6.27
N ASP A 125 14.80 -10.30 7.16
CA ASP A 125 14.15 -11.60 7.05
C ASP A 125 12.65 -11.46 7.34
N LYS A 126 11.85 -11.33 6.27
CA LYS A 126 10.39 -11.16 6.34
C LYS A 126 9.70 -12.19 7.23
N LYS A 127 10.06 -13.48 7.11
CA LYS A 127 9.41 -14.54 7.89
C LYS A 127 9.76 -14.39 9.36
N GLY A 128 11.03 -14.12 9.66
CA GLY A 128 11.48 -13.87 11.03
C GLY A 128 10.80 -12.66 11.66
N LEU A 129 10.67 -11.54 10.92
CA LEU A 129 9.96 -10.35 11.40
C LEU A 129 8.49 -10.67 11.72
N LEU A 130 7.81 -11.42 10.85
CA LEU A 130 6.42 -11.81 11.09
C LEU A 130 6.25 -12.74 12.29
N PHE A 131 7.19 -13.68 12.51
CA PHE A 131 7.18 -14.53 13.71
C PHE A 131 7.37 -13.71 14.98
N ALA A 132 8.29 -12.74 14.97
CA ALA A 132 8.53 -11.85 16.10
C ALA A 132 7.33 -10.94 16.39
N LEU A 133 6.73 -10.34 15.34
CA LEU A 133 5.51 -9.56 15.44
C LEU A 133 4.37 -10.38 16.03
N PHE A 134 4.11 -11.56 15.47
CA PHE A 134 3.04 -12.44 15.95
C PHE A 134 3.23 -12.84 17.41
N LYS A 135 4.47 -13.08 17.86
CA LYS A 135 4.74 -13.38 19.27
C LYS A 135 4.48 -12.17 20.17
N ALA A 136 4.83 -10.97 19.73
CA ALA A 136 4.64 -9.75 20.51
C ALA A 136 3.14 -9.45 20.68
N ASP A 137 2.40 -9.46 19.58
CA ASP A 137 0.94 -9.32 19.56
C ASP A 137 0.42 -9.80 18.19
N PRO A 138 -0.44 -10.84 18.14
CA PRO A 138 -1.04 -11.30 16.89
C PRO A 138 -1.78 -10.23 16.09
N GLU A 139 -2.39 -9.23 16.74
CA GLU A 139 -3.13 -8.16 16.07
C GLU A 139 -2.23 -7.32 15.14
N LEU A 140 -0.91 -7.32 15.37
CA LEU A 140 0.06 -6.67 14.49
C LEU A 140 0.07 -7.27 13.08
N LEU A 141 -0.36 -8.53 12.89
CA LEU A 141 -0.53 -9.09 11.56
C LEU A 141 -1.65 -8.38 10.79
N LYS A 142 -2.71 -7.90 11.45
CA LYS A 142 -3.73 -7.06 10.81
C LYS A 142 -3.14 -5.73 10.38
N HIS A 143 -2.30 -5.11 11.21
CA HIS A 143 -1.61 -3.88 10.85
C HIS A 143 -0.72 -4.07 9.62
N VAL A 144 0.06 -5.16 9.58
CA VAL A 144 0.85 -5.52 8.38
C VAL A 144 -0.05 -5.74 7.17
N TYR A 145 -1.16 -6.45 7.35
CA TYR A 145 -2.11 -6.76 6.28
C TYR A 145 -2.72 -5.50 5.66
N HIS A 146 -3.21 -4.60 6.52
CA HIS A 146 -3.79 -3.33 6.14
C HIS A 146 -2.76 -2.39 5.49
N PHE A 147 -1.58 -2.27 6.07
CA PHE A 147 -0.54 -1.41 5.53
C PHE A 147 0.02 -1.95 4.21
N ASP A 148 0.12 -3.28 4.04
CA ASP A 148 0.45 -3.90 2.74
C ASP A 148 -0.56 -3.52 1.63
N LYS A 149 -1.86 -3.40 1.96
CA LYS A 149 -2.86 -2.89 1.00
C LYS A 149 -2.62 -1.42 0.65
N VAL A 150 -2.28 -0.57 1.62
CA VAL A 150 -1.91 0.84 1.37
C VAL A 150 -0.72 0.92 0.44
N GLN A 151 0.29 0.09 0.65
CA GLN A 151 1.50 0.05 -0.17
C GLN A 151 1.24 -0.41 -1.61
N LYS A 152 0.34 -1.38 -1.81
CA LYS A 152 0.04 -1.93 -3.15
C LYS A 152 -0.96 -1.12 -3.97
N LYS A 153 -1.65 -0.15 -3.37
CA LYS A 153 -2.68 0.62 -4.04
C LYS A 153 -2.27 2.08 -4.22
N GLY A 154 -2.81 2.69 -5.28
CA GLY A 154 -2.76 4.12 -5.52
C GLY A 154 -4.02 4.79 -4.98
N PHE A 155 -3.89 6.03 -4.52
CA PHE A 155 -4.97 6.80 -3.94
C PHE A 155 -5.32 8.01 -4.80
N GLY A 156 -6.58 8.44 -4.79
CA GLY A 156 -6.96 9.79 -5.21
C GLY A 156 -6.92 10.73 -4.02
N SER A 157 -6.44 11.96 -4.21
CA SER A 157 -6.37 12.98 -3.16
C SER A 157 -7.58 13.91 -3.22
N PHE A 158 -8.20 14.15 -2.06
CA PHE A 158 -9.37 15.01 -1.94
C PHE A 158 -9.21 15.96 -0.75
N VAL A 159 -9.69 17.19 -0.91
CA VAL A 159 -9.65 18.25 0.10
C VAL A 159 -11.04 18.74 0.42
N LEU A 160 -11.27 19.13 1.66
CA LEU A 160 -12.57 19.57 2.13
C LEU A 160 -12.89 20.94 1.54
N LYS A 161 -14.07 21.08 0.93
CA LYS A 161 -14.53 22.36 0.39
C LYS A 161 -14.86 23.30 1.55
N ASN A 162 -14.18 24.45 1.61
CA ASN A 162 -14.38 25.48 2.64
C ASN A 162 -14.31 24.91 4.08
N PRO A 163 -13.14 24.43 4.52
CA PRO A 163 -13.01 23.69 5.77
C PRO A 163 -13.51 24.52 6.97
N PRO A 164 -14.41 23.97 7.81
CA PRO A 164 -14.86 24.64 9.04
C PRO A 164 -13.71 24.88 10.02
N ARG A 165 -13.98 25.68 11.06
CA ARG A 165 -13.05 25.82 12.19
C ARG A 165 -12.88 24.46 12.86
N GLN A 166 -11.64 24.13 13.20
CA GLN A 166 -11.32 22.86 13.87
C GLN A 166 -12.05 22.74 15.22
N PRO A 167 -12.74 21.61 15.48
CA PRO A 167 -13.28 21.28 16.79
C PRO A 167 -12.19 21.21 17.86
N ALA A 168 -12.59 21.28 19.13
CA ALA A 168 -11.68 21.14 20.27
C ALA A 168 -11.16 19.71 20.44
N VAL A 169 -11.99 18.72 20.11
CA VAL A 169 -11.63 17.29 20.11
C VAL A 169 -10.90 16.98 18.81
N SER A 170 -9.80 16.24 18.87
CA SER A 170 -9.08 15.85 17.66
C SER A 170 -9.87 14.83 16.83
N PHE A 171 -9.65 14.80 15.51
CA PHE A 171 -10.34 13.82 14.66
C PHE A 171 -10.02 12.38 15.05
N LYS A 172 -8.79 12.14 15.52
CA LYS A 172 -8.35 10.83 16.05
C LYS A 172 -9.18 10.38 17.26
N GLU A 173 -9.45 11.29 18.19
CA GLU A 173 -10.23 11.00 19.40
C GLU A 173 -11.73 10.85 19.08
N PHE A 174 -12.22 11.61 18.11
CA PHE A 174 -13.61 11.54 17.66
C PHE A 174 -13.93 10.23 16.95
N LEU A 175 -13.08 9.81 16.00
CA LEU A 175 -13.38 8.71 15.09
C LEU A 175 -13.12 7.35 15.75
N THR A 176 -14.08 6.88 16.55
CA THR A 176 -14.07 5.55 17.17
C THR A 176 -14.68 4.49 16.24
N GLU A 177 -14.47 3.20 16.54
CA GLU A 177 -15.12 2.13 15.78
C GLU A 177 -16.65 2.24 15.81
N ASP A 178 -17.24 2.64 16.93
CA ASP A 178 -18.69 2.79 17.07
C ASP A 178 -19.24 3.91 16.18
N VAL A 179 -18.57 5.06 16.16
CA VAL A 179 -18.93 6.20 15.28
C VAL A 179 -18.86 5.77 13.82
N VAL A 180 -17.80 5.05 13.43
CA VAL A 180 -17.69 4.54 12.06
C VAL A 180 -18.80 3.55 11.77
N ARG A 181 -19.01 2.53 12.60
CA ARG A 181 -20.03 1.49 12.37
C ARG A 181 -21.43 2.10 12.27
N ALA A 182 -21.76 3.08 13.10
CA ALA A 182 -23.02 3.82 13.01
C ALA A 182 -23.14 4.56 11.67
N THR A 183 -22.08 5.24 11.24
CA THR A 183 -22.05 5.95 9.95
C THR A 183 -22.21 5.00 8.77
N LEU A 184 -21.53 3.85 8.80
CA LEU A 184 -21.63 2.82 7.75
C LEU A 184 -23.04 2.25 7.67
N LYS A 185 -23.68 2.00 8.82
CA LYS A 185 -25.07 1.55 8.88
C LYS A 185 -26.04 2.56 8.28
N SER A 186 -25.96 3.84 8.66
CA SER A 186 -26.76 4.90 8.05
C SER A 186 -26.51 5.03 6.54
N HIS A 187 -25.27 4.79 6.11
CA HIS A 187 -24.91 4.80 4.71
C HIS A 187 -25.57 3.65 3.93
N ASP A 188 -25.59 2.44 4.50
CA ASP A 188 -26.27 1.28 3.91
C ASP A 188 -27.78 1.47 3.82
N GLU A 189 -28.42 2.00 4.88
CA GLU A 189 -29.85 2.32 4.92
C GLU A 189 -30.24 3.32 3.82
N GLU A 190 -29.40 4.32 3.54
CA GLU A 190 -29.64 5.30 2.48
C GLU A 190 -29.36 4.77 1.08
N GLN A 191 -28.38 3.87 0.88
CA GLN A 191 -28.18 3.26 -0.43
C GLN A 191 -29.32 2.30 -0.78
N ASN A 192 -29.87 1.60 0.21
CA ASN A 192 -30.98 0.65 0.06
C ASN A 192 -30.74 -0.37 -1.09
N ASP A 193 -29.50 -0.84 -1.22
CA ASP A 193 -29.03 -1.73 -2.29
C ASP A 193 -28.78 -3.16 -1.81
N SER A 194 -29.20 -3.50 -0.58
CA SER A 194 -28.99 -4.77 0.12
C SER A 194 -27.53 -5.14 0.43
N PHE A 195 -26.56 -4.27 0.12
CA PHE A 195 -25.16 -4.51 0.44
C PHE A 195 -24.79 -3.95 1.81
N GLU A 196 -24.18 -4.80 2.63
CA GLU A 196 -23.62 -4.40 3.91
C GLU A 196 -22.19 -3.88 3.77
N THR A 197 -21.90 -2.83 4.53
CA THR A 197 -20.57 -2.24 4.64
C THR A 197 -19.95 -2.57 5.99
N HIS A 198 -18.83 -3.28 5.97
CA HIS A 198 -18.15 -3.74 7.17
C HIS A 198 -16.86 -2.96 7.41
N LEU A 199 -16.72 -2.43 8.62
CA LEU A 199 -15.44 -1.96 9.14
C LEU A 199 -14.51 -3.16 9.37
N GLN A 200 -13.35 -3.14 8.74
CA GLN A 200 -12.30 -4.15 8.89
C GLN A 200 -11.14 -3.68 9.78
N GLY A 201 -10.94 -2.37 9.87
CA GLY A 201 -9.93 -1.82 10.76
C GLY A 201 -9.92 -0.30 10.76
N LEU A 202 -9.55 0.24 11.92
CA LEU A 202 -9.26 1.64 12.17
C LEU A 202 -7.82 1.71 12.70
N PHE A 203 -6.95 2.41 12.01
CA PHE A 203 -5.51 2.37 12.28
C PHE A 203 -4.91 3.77 12.22
N TYR A 204 -4.15 4.15 13.24
CA TYR A 204 -3.45 5.44 13.29
C TYR A 204 -1.95 5.23 13.08
N HIS A 205 -1.36 5.90 12.09
CA HIS A 205 0.07 5.82 11.76
C HIS A 205 0.58 7.13 11.19
N GLU A 206 1.69 7.63 11.73
CA GLU A 206 2.35 8.88 11.29
C GLU A 206 1.38 10.07 11.09
N ASP A 207 0.55 10.35 12.10
CA ASP A 207 -0.44 11.44 12.08
C ASP A 207 -1.51 11.33 10.99
N ARG A 208 -1.73 10.11 10.52
CA ARG A 208 -2.79 9.78 9.58
C ARG A 208 -3.68 8.69 10.13
N LEU A 209 -4.96 8.82 9.81
CA LEU A 209 -5.99 7.89 10.25
C LEU A 209 -6.50 7.10 9.06
N TYR A 210 -6.27 5.80 9.09
CA TYR A 210 -6.63 4.85 8.06
C TYR A 210 -7.90 4.12 8.44
N LEU A 211 -8.86 4.11 7.52
CA LEU A 211 -10.09 3.35 7.64
C LEU A 211 -10.14 2.29 6.54
N PHE A 212 -10.32 1.04 6.95
CA PHE A 212 -10.40 -0.11 6.06
C PHE A 212 -11.82 -0.64 6.06
N ILE A 213 -12.48 -0.50 4.93
CA ILE A 213 -13.89 -0.87 4.76
C ILE A 213 -14.00 -1.93 3.66
N ARG A 214 -14.85 -2.92 3.90
CA ARG A 214 -15.31 -3.88 2.90
C ARG A 214 -16.77 -3.64 2.57
N ARG A 215 -17.09 -3.59 1.28
CA ARG A 215 -18.47 -3.57 0.77
C ARG A 215 -18.54 -4.45 -0.46
N ALA A 216 -19.63 -5.18 -0.63
CA ALA A 216 -19.94 -5.83 -1.89
C ALA A 216 -20.07 -4.79 -3.03
N SER A 217 -19.55 -5.09 -4.22
CA SER A 217 -19.57 -4.16 -5.37
C SER A 217 -20.30 -4.70 -6.60
N ASP A 218 -19.97 -5.92 -7.02
CA ASP A 218 -20.47 -6.51 -8.26
C ASP A 218 -20.86 -7.96 -8.00
N GLU A 219 -21.85 -8.46 -8.74
CA GLU A 219 -22.10 -9.89 -8.86
C GLU A 219 -20.84 -10.60 -9.37
N ASP A 220 -20.45 -11.67 -8.68
CA ASP A 220 -19.33 -12.51 -9.02
C ASP A 220 -19.69 -13.98 -8.80
N LEU A 221 -18.93 -14.86 -9.47
CA LEU A 221 -19.05 -16.30 -9.32
C LEU A 221 -18.08 -16.74 -8.22
N LEU A 222 -18.61 -16.94 -7.01
CA LEU A 222 -17.83 -17.42 -5.88
C LEU A 222 -17.70 -18.94 -5.93
N LEU A 223 -16.48 -19.46 -5.84
CA LEU A 223 -16.23 -20.89 -5.68
C LEU A 223 -16.44 -21.26 -4.20
N SER A 224 -17.50 -22.00 -3.90
CA SER A 224 -17.75 -22.60 -2.60
C SER A 224 -17.82 -24.12 -2.75
N SER A 225 -16.91 -24.84 -2.10
CA SER A 225 -16.95 -26.31 -2.02
C SER A 225 -17.16 -27.02 -3.37
N ASN A 226 -16.38 -26.63 -4.39
CA ASN A 226 -16.46 -27.12 -5.78
C ASN A 226 -17.76 -26.81 -6.53
N ARG A 227 -18.57 -25.85 -6.06
CA ARG A 227 -19.71 -25.29 -6.79
C ARG A 227 -19.49 -23.81 -7.03
N ILE A 228 -19.93 -23.36 -8.20
CA ILE A 228 -20.04 -21.94 -8.50
C ILE A 228 -21.34 -21.45 -7.87
N VAL A 229 -21.24 -20.49 -6.95
CA VAL A 229 -22.37 -19.82 -6.30
C VAL A 229 -22.38 -18.37 -6.75
N HIS A 230 -23.55 -17.84 -7.10
CA HIS A 230 -23.71 -16.40 -7.31
C HIS A 230 -23.48 -15.69 -5.98
N GLY A 231 -22.55 -14.75 -5.94
CA GLY A 231 -22.30 -13.91 -4.77
C GLY A 231 -21.79 -12.54 -5.21
N HIS A 232 -21.20 -11.79 -4.30
CA HIS A 232 -20.61 -10.50 -4.63
C HIS A 232 -19.12 -10.49 -4.29
N LYS A 233 -18.33 -9.88 -5.15
CA LYS A 233 -16.91 -9.66 -4.84
C LYS A 233 -16.78 -8.58 -3.76
N PRO A 234 -16.09 -8.84 -2.64
CA PRO A 234 -15.84 -7.81 -1.65
C PRO A 234 -14.82 -6.82 -2.19
N ASP A 235 -15.21 -5.56 -2.28
CA ASP A 235 -14.35 -4.45 -2.65
C ASP A 235 -13.81 -3.75 -1.41
N TRP A 236 -12.57 -3.28 -1.53
CA TRP A 236 -11.89 -2.52 -0.48
C TRP A 236 -12.04 -1.03 -0.73
N ILE A 237 -12.59 -0.33 0.26
CA ILE A 237 -12.59 1.13 0.38
C ILE A 237 -11.57 1.46 1.48
N ILE A 238 -10.52 2.19 1.12
CA ILE A 238 -9.48 2.63 2.06
C ILE A 238 -9.50 4.15 2.10
N LEU A 239 -9.80 4.71 3.27
CA LEU A 239 -9.72 6.14 3.52
C LEU A 239 -8.47 6.42 4.35
N ASP A 240 -7.67 7.39 3.93
CA ASP A 240 -6.45 7.83 4.59
C ASP A 240 -6.60 9.34 4.89
N PHE A 241 -7.11 9.66 6.09
CA PHE A 241 -7.38 11.02 6.53
C PHE A 241 -6.13 11.70 7.08
N ALA A 242 -5.99 13.00 6.80
CA ALA A 242 -5.10 13.87 7.55
C ALA A 242 -5.62 14.10 8.98
N ALA A 243 -4.71 14.39 9.92
CA ALA A 243 -5.02 14.56 11.35
C ALA A 243 -6.17 15.54 11.67
N ASN A 244 -6.37 16.56 10.82
CA ASN A 244 -7.37 17.61 10.99
C ASN A 244 -8.63 17.40 10.12
N ALA A 245 -8.79 16.21 9.52
CA ALA A 245 -9.91 15.83 8.66
C ALA A 245 -10.15 16.71 7.42
N ASN A 246 -9.22 17.60 7.06
CA ASN A 246 -9.40 18.51 5.91
C ASN A 246 -9.00 17.89 4.57
N GLN A 247 -8.36 16.72 4.59
CA GLN A 247 -7.88 16.01 3.42
C GLN A 247 -8.08 14.51 3.64
N VAL A 248 -8.53 13.82 2.60
CA VAL A 248 -8.59 12.35 2.56
C VAL A 248 -7.96 11.84 1.27
N ASN A 249 -7.10 10.85 1.40
CA ASN A 249 -6.67 10.05 0.26
C ASN A 249 -7.58 8.82 0.21
N LEU A 250 -8.21 8.57 -0.94
CA LEU A 250 -9.19 7.50 -1.12
C LEU A 250 -8.70 6.49 -2.15
N CYS A 251 -8.76 5.22 -1.76
CA CYS A 251 -8.65 4.10 -2.69
C CYS A 251 -9.93 3.25 -2.66
N ALA A 252 -10.69 3.27 -3.75
CA ALA A 252 -11.86 2.43 -3.96
C ALA A 252 -12.04 2.12 -5.45
N LYS A 253 -12.79 1.07 -5.78
CA LYS A 253 -13.23 0.83 -7.16
C LYS A 253 -14.19 1.93 -7.62
N CYS A 254 -15.18 2.26 -6.77
CA CYS A 254 -16.09 3.39 -6.95
C CYS A 254 -15.69 4.52 -5.98
N SER A 255 -15.03 5.56 -6.50
CA SER A 255 -14.60 6.71 -5.68
C SER A 255 -15.79 7.45 -5.06
N ASN A 256 -16.89 7.63 -5.79
CA ASN A 256 -18.08 8.33 -5.29
C ASN A 256 -18.62 7.68 -4.02
N GLN A 257 -18.63 6.34 -3.95
CA GLN A 257 -19.09 5.62 -2.76
C GLN A 257 -18.18 5.87 -1.56
N GLY A 258 -16.86 5.79 -1.76
CA GLY A 258 -15.88 6.09 -0.71
C GLY A 258 -15.95 7.54 -0.23
N LEU A 259 -16.19 8.49 -1.15
CA LEU A 259 -16.35 9.91 -0.83
C LEU A 259 -17.61 10.17 -0.01
N LYS A 260 -18.76 9.58 -0.36
CA LYS A 260 -19.99 9.72 0.46
C LYS A 260 -19.76 9.29 1.91
N ILE A 261 -19.05 8.18 2.12
CA ILE A 261 -18.70 7.72 3.47
C ILE A 261 -17.78 8.74 4.14
N ALA A 262 -16.75 9.22 3.43
CA ALA A 262 -15.83 10.22 3.97
C ALA A 262 -16.54 11.52 4.36
N ASP A 263 -17.42 12.03 3.49
CA ASP A 263 -18.23 13.24 3.67
C ASP A 263 -19.10 13.13 4.92
N ARG A 264 -19.75 11.99 5.16
CA ARG A 264 -20.56 11.76 6.36
C ARG A 264 -19.73 11.78 7.64
N LEU A 265 -18.58 11.10 7.63
CA LEU A 265 -17.70 11.04 8.80
C LEU A 265 -17.21 12.45 9.18
N VAL A 266 -16.79 13.24 8.20
CA VAL A 266 -16.34 14.61 8.47
C VAL A 266 -17.49 15.55 8.77
N SER A 267 -18.66 15.36 8.16
CA SER A 267 -19.84 16.18 8.49
C SER A 267 -20.28 15.98 9.93
N SER A 268 -20.25 14.73 10.40
CA SER A 268 -20.51 14.41 11.81
C SER A 268 -19.43 14.97 12.74
N TYR A 269 -18.17 15.02 12.33
CA TYR A 269 -17.08 15.57 13.13
C TYR A 269 -17.16 17.11 13.26
N PHE A 270 -17.47 17.80 12.18
CA PHE A 270 -17.57 19.27 12.15
C PHE A 270 -18.95 19.80 12.54
N ASP A 271 -19.93 18.92 12.79
CA ASP A 271 -21.35 19.26 13.03
C ASP A 271 -21.91 20.20 11.94
N LYS A 272 -21.58 19.89 10.67
CA LYS A 272 -21.94 20.68 9.50
C LYS A 272 -21.80 19.87 8.23
N ASP A 273 -22.68 20.09 7.25
CA ASP A 273 -22.55 19.51 5.91
C ASP A 273 -21.21 19.86 5.27
N CYS A 274 -20.39 18.83 5.09
CA CYS A 274 -19.02 18.89 4.61
C CYS A 274 -18.88 17.97 3.39
N SER A 275 -18.24 18.48 2.34
CA SER A 275 -18.02 17.71 1.11
C SER A 275 -16.57 17.81 0.65
N PHE A 276 -15.96 16.66 0.34
CA PHE A 276 -14.67 16.57 -0.30
C PHE A 276 -14.76 16.84 -1.80
N ILE A 277 -13.79 17.59 -2.31
CA ILE A 277 -13.59 17.82 -3.75
C ILE A 277 -12.22 17.29 -4.17
N ASN A 278 -12.05 16.99 -5.46
CA ASN A 278 -10.76 16.58 -6.00
C ASN A 278 -9.71 17.65 -5.64
N MET A 279 -8.59 17.20 -5.09
CA MET A 279 -7.44 18.08 -4.91
C MET A 279 -6.92 18.48 -6.30
N GLN A 280 -6.86 19.78 -6.54
CA GLN A 280 -6.33 20.35 -7.78
C GLN A 280 -5.14 21.21 -7.40
N ASP A 281 -3.96 20.66 -7.58
CA ASP A 281 -2.69 21.37 -7.38
C ASP A 281 -2.11 21.66 -8.76
N TYR A 282 -2.03 22.94 -9.07
CA TYR A 282 -1.46 23.44 -10.31
C TYR A 282 -0.09 24.04 -10.07
N ASN A 283 0.81 23.80 -11.00
CA ASN A 283 2.16 24.35 -11.03
C ASN A 283 2.28 25.33 -12.18
N PHE A 284 3.12 26.35 -12.04
CA PHE A 284 3.40 27.23 -13.17
C PHE A 284 4.18 26.47 -14.24
N ALA A 285 3.77 26.58 -15.50
CA ALA A 285 4.42 25.92 -16.63
C ALA A 285 5.93 26.20 -16.66
N ALA A 286 6.35 27.42 -16.37
CA ALA A 286 7.77 27.78 -16.30
C ALA A 286 8.57 26.93 -15.30
N GLN A 287 8.02 26.66 -14.11
CA GLN A 287 8.68 25.80 -13.11
C GLN A 287 8.79 24.36 -13.60
N VAL A 288 7.73 23.86 -14.25
CA VAL A 288 7.73 22.52 -14.84
C VAL A 288 8.77 22.40 -15.96
N LYS A 289 8.95 23.44 -16.79
CA LYS A 289 10.02 23.46 -17.82
C LYS A 289 11.39 23.37 -17.19
N THR A 290 11.65 24.18 -16.16
CA THR A 290 12.93 24.16 -15.43
C THR A 290 13.21 22.77 -14.86
N PHE A 291 12.21 22.14 -14.26
CA PHE A 291 12.30 20.77 -13.76
C PHE A 291 12.64 19.76 -14.87
N LEU A 292 11.88 19.76 -15.97
CA LEU A 292 12.10 18.81 -17.07
C LEU A 292 13.49 18.98 -17.71
N ARG A 293 13.93 20.23 -17.92
CA ARG A 293 15.27 20.52 -18.43
C ARG A 293 16.35 20.01 -17.49
N SER A 294 16.22 20.25 -16.18
CA SER A 294 17.16 19.72 -15.16
C SER A 294 17.25 18.20 -15.17
N CYS A 295 16.10 17.51 -15.31
CA CYS A 295 16.06 16.05 -15.39
C CYS A 295 16.69 15.50 -16.67
N ALA A 296 16.61 16.24 -17.78
CA ALA A 296 17.15 15.84 -19.07
C ALA A 296 18.67 16.06 -19.17
N SER A 297 19.18 17.18 -18.61
CA SER A 297 20.60 17.52 -18.63
C SER A 297 21.45 16.81 -17.56
N GLU A 298 20.85 15.94 -16.75
CA GLU A 298 21.49 15.28 -15.61
C GLU A 298 22.18 16.25 -14.62
N SER A 299 21.71 17.50 -14.55
CA SER A 299 22.21 18.48 -13.57
C SER A 299 21.84 18.08 -12.14
N ASP A 300 20.79 17.26 -12.02
CA ASP A 300 20.33 16.68 -10.78
C ASP A 300 20.72 15.20 -10.71
N LYS A 301 21.40 14.81 -9.63
CA LYS A 301 21.86 13.42 -9.44
C LYS A 301 20.80 12.51 -8.83
N GLU A 302 19.78 13.09 -8.19
CA GLU A 302 18.71 12.33 -7.54
C GLU A 302 17.64 11.89 -8.54
N ILE A 303 17.56 12.57 -9.69
CA ILE A 303 16.57 12.30 -10.72
C ILE A 303 17.19 12.22 -12.12
N ARG A 304 16.72 11.28 -12.93
CA ARG A 304 17.14 11.18 -14.33
C ARG A 304 15.97 10.88 -15.24
N LEU A 305 15.76 11.69 -16.27
CA LEU A 305 14.77 11.43 -17.32
C LEU A 305 15.32 10.38 -18.29
N PHE A 306 14.52 9.35 -18.59
CA PHE A 306 14.91 8.31 -19.57
C PHE A 306 13.80 7.97 -20.57
N GLU A 307 12.58 8.49 -20.37
CA GLU A 307 11.49 8.34 -21.34
C GLU A 307 10.63 9.61 -21.39
N LEU A 308 10.30 10.05 -22.60
CA LEU A 308 9.42 11.18 -22.86
C LEU A 308 8.37 10.78 -23.89
N LYS A 309 7.09 10.88 -23.54
CA LYS A 309 5.96 10.71 -24.45
C LYS A 309 5.37 12.07 -24.78
N PHE A 310 5.36 12.44 -26.06
CA PHE A 310 4.92 13.75 -26.50
C PHE A 310 4.21 13.70 -27.87
N ARG A 311 3.51 14.78 -28.19
CA ARG A 311 2.87 15.03 -29.49
C ARG A 311 3.72 16.02 -30.28
N SER A 312 3.69 15.92 -31.60
CA SER A 312 4.39 16.86 -32.48
C SER A 312 3.37 17.57 -33.35
N ALA A 313 3.52 18.89 -33.50
CA ALA A 313 2.70 19.71 -34.40
C ALA A 313 2.87 19.29 -35.88
N HIS A 314 3.93 18.56 -36.22
CA HIS A 314 4.20 18.07 -37.57
C HIS A 314 3.50 16.74 -37.90
N LEU A 315 2.87 16.10 -36.90
CA LEU A 315 2.15 14.85 -37.06
C LEU A 315 0.64 15.06 -36.82
N LYS A 316 -0.18 14.07 -37.20
CA LYS A 316 -1.62 14.12 -36.93
C LYS A 316 -1.86 14.24 -35.42
N ASN A 317 -2.91 14.96 -35.00
CA ASN A 317 -3.23 15.24 -33.59
C ASN A 317 -3.33 14.02 -32.64
N ASN A 318 -3.48 12.80 -33.17
CA ASN A 318 -3.55 11.57 -32.38
C ASN A 318 -2.26 10.74 -32.42
N THR A 319 -1.21 11.21 -33.10
CA THR A 319 0.07 10.53 -33.18
C THR A 319 0.96 10.97 -32.02
N HIS A 320 1.51 9.99 -31.30
CA HIS A 320 2.41 10.22 -30.18
C HIS A 320 3.78 9.67 -30.52
N LEU A 321 4.81 10.42 -30.19
CA LEU A 321 6.20 9.97 -30.22
C LEU A 321 6.63 9.58 -28.82
N ILE A 322 7.42 8.52 -28.72
CA ILE A 322 8.02 8.07 -27.48
C ILE A 322 9.52 8.04 -27.72
N LEU A 323 10.24 8.91 -27.02
CA LEU A 323 11.68 8.85 -26.91
C LEU A 323 12.04 8.05 -25.66
N THR A 324 12.90 7.05 -25.78
CA THR A 324 13.34 6.22 -24.66
C THR A 324 14.81 5.91 -24.79
N THR A 325 15.56 6.14 -23.72
CA THR A 325 16.97 5.74 -23.58
C THR A 325 17.11 4.67 -22.50
N HIS A 326 18.29 4.06 -22.40
CA HIS A 326 18.58 3.23 -21.25
C HIS A 326 18.57 4.11 -19.97
N PRO A 327 18.07 3.63 -18.81
CA PRO A 327 17.98 4.46 -17.60
C PRO A 327 19.31 4.99 -17.07
N THR A 328 20.44 4.50 -17.58
CA THR A 328 21.77 4.98 -17.22
C THR A 328 22.30 6.06 -18.16
N ASP A 329 21.63 6.30 -19.29
CA ASP A 329 22.15 7.07 -20.41
C ASP A 329 21.41 8.41 -20.52
N PRO A 330 22.11 9.51 -20.82
CA PRO A 330 21.54 10.85 -20.82
C PRO A 330 20.61 11.06 -22.03
N ILE A 331 19.33 11.32 -21.77
CA ILE A 331 18.33 11.58 -22.82
C ILE A 331 18.55 12.90 -23.58
N SER A 332 19.41 13.79 -23.06
CA SER A 332 19.66 15.10 -23.66
C SER A 332 20.27 15.01 -25.06
N GLU A 333 21.10 14.00 -25.34
CA GLU A 333 21.75 13.83 -26.64
C GLU A 333 20.73 13.50 -27.74
N GLU A 334 19.77 12.62 -27.43
CA GLU A 334 18.70 12.27 -28.35
C GLU A 334 17.68 13.39 -28.53
N LEU A 335 17.43 14.19 -27.48
CA LEU A 335 16.59 15.39 -27.61
C LEU A 335 17.21 16.42 -28.55
N GLU A 336 18.53 16.64 -28.47
CA GLU A 336 19.24 17.55 -29.37
C GLU A 336 19.21 17.04 -30.82
N ALA A 337 19.42 15.73 -31.03
CA ALA A 337 19.32 15.12 -32.36
C ALA A 337 17.92 15.27 -32.99
N LEU A 338 16.86 15.25 -32.17
CA LEU A 338 15.48 15.45 -32.61
C LEU A 338 15.10 16.91 -32.84
N HIS A 339 15.84 17.87 -32.26
CA HIS A 339 15.48 19.28 -32.26
C HIS A 339 15.24 19.83 -33.68
N GLN A 340 16.05 19.43 -34.66
CA GLN A 340 15.89 19.88 -36.06
C GLN A 340 14.60 19.39 -36.72
N ALA A 341 14.07 18.24 -36.30
CA ALA A 341 12.90 17.61 -36.91
C ALA A 341 11.57 17.98 -36.23
N VAL A 342 11.58 18.18 -34.91
CA VAL A 342 10.36 18.40 -34.12
C VAL A 342 10.39 19.64 -33.23
N GLY A 343 11.48 20.41 -33.22
CA GLY A 343 11.69 21.56 -32.34
C GLY A 343 12.09 21.18 -30.91
N ASP A 344 12.16 22.18 -30.02
CA ASP A 344 12.41 21.95 -28.59
C ASP A 344 11.17 21.35 -27.92
N VAL A 345 11.20 20.02 -27.72
CA VAL A 345 10.10 19.28 -27.11
C VAL A 345 9.81 19.73 -25.68
N LEU A 346 10.82 20.17 -24.93
CA LEU A 346 10.66 20.58 -23.53
C LEU A 346 10.11 22.01 -23.39
N GLU A 347 10.02 22.76 -24.50
CA GLU A 347 9.50 24.13 -24.50
C GLU A 347 7.96 24.17 -24.54
N ASP A 348 7.30 23.17 -25.13
CA ASP A 348 5.83 23.08 -25.15
C ASP A 348 5.31 21.94 -24.27
N ILE A 349 5.15 22.22 -22.97
CA ILE A 349 4.67 21.24 -21.99
C ILE A 349 3.27 20.71 -22.35
N ALA A 350 2.43 21.49 -23.04
CA ALA A 350 1.10 21.03 -23.44
C ALA A 350 1.14 19.82 -24.38
N MET A 351 2.26 19.66 -25.09
CA MET A 351 2.49 18.53 -25.99
C MET A 351 3.07 17.31 -25.27
N ILE A 352 3.50 17.43 -24.01
CA ILE A 352 4.06 16.33 -23.24
C ILE A 352 2.95 15.65 -22.45
N ASP A 353 2.71 14.37 -22.74
CA ASP A 353 1.71 13.57 -22.02
C ASP A 353 2.27 13.03 -20.71
N SER A 354 3.49 12.49 -20.77
CA SER A 354 4.11 11.82 -19.63
C SER A 354 5.62 11.71 -19.78
N VAL A 355 6.30 11.66 -18.63
CA VAL A 355 7.73 11.38 -18.52
C VAL A 355 7.98 10.20 -17.60
N ARG A 356 9.02 9.42 -17.87
CA ARG A 356 9.54 8.46 -16.89
C ARG A 356 10.94 8.84 -16.46
N LEU A 357 11.12 8.77 -15.16
CA LEU A 357 12.33 9.17 -14.48
C LEU A 357 12.80 8.12 -13.48
N VAL A 358 14.08 8.08 -13.21
CA VAL A 358 14.66 7.30 -12.11
C VAL A 358 14.80 8.22 -10.91
N PHE A 359 14.15 7.87 -9.79
CA PHE A 359 14.30 8.55 -8.50
C PHE A 359 14.72 7.50 -7.47
N GLN A 360 15.88 7.71 -6.82
CA GLN A 360 16.43 6.75 -5.84
C GLN A 360 16.46 5.29 -6.35
N GLY A 361 16.86 5.11 -7.61
CA GLY A 361 16.91 3.79 -8.27
C GLY A 361 15.56 3.20 -8.68
N LYS A 362 14.44 3.90 -8.46
CA LYS A 362 13.08 3.46 -8.79
C LYS A 362 12.54 4.24 -9.99
N LYS A 363 11.92 3.55 -10.95
CA LYS A 363 11.35 4.16 -12.17
C LYS A 363 9.97 4.74 -11.90
N VAL A 364 9.83 6.06 -11.81
CA VAL A 364 8.56 6.74 -11.57
C VAL A 364 8.04 7.33 -12.88
N THR A 365 6.73 7.30 -13.09
CA THR A 365 6.08 7.96 -14.23
C THR A 365 5.29 9.17 -13.75
N LEU A 366 5.55 10.33 -14.35
CA LEU A 366 4.75 11.54 -14.20
C LEU A 366 3.87 11.74 -15.44
N PHE A 367 2.67 12.25 -15.24
CA PHE A 367 1.70 12.62 -16.25
C PHE A 367 1.42 14.11 -16.11
N LEU A 368 1.50 14.82 -17.23
CA LEU A 368 1.35 16.27 -17.26
C LEU A 368 -0.01 16.59 -17.89
N ARG A 369 -0.75 17.50 -17.27
CA ARG A 369 -2.03 17.99 -17.78
C ARG A 369 -2.06 19.50 -17.66
N THR A 370 -2.04 20.19 -18.79
CA THR A 370 -2.29 21.63 -18.83
C THR A 370 -3.74 21.91 -18.47
N ASP A 371 -3.98 22.98 -17.73
CA ASP A 371 -5.34 23.46 -17.50
C ASP A 371 -5.89 24.05 -18.81
N ALA A 372 -7.11 23.63 -19.18
CA ALA A 372 -7.78 24.16 -20.36
C ALA A 372 -8.24 25.61 -20.15
N ALA A 373 -8.51 26.01 -18.91
CA ALA A 373 -8.92 27.36 -18.56
C ALA A 373 -7.72 28.32 -18.44
N ASP A 374 -6.56 27.82 -18.00
CA ASP A 374 -5.32 28.58 -17.88
C ASP A 374 -4.10 27.76 -18.35
N PRO A 375 -3.70 27.89 -19.63
CA PRO A 375 -2.56 27.17 -20.18
C PRO A 375 -1.22 27.43 -19.49
N GLY A 376 -1.12 28.48 -18.65
CA GLY A 376 0.05 28.76 -17.82
C GLY A 376 0.20 27.79 -16.63
N HIS A 377 -0.80 26.96 -16.38
CA HIS A 377 -0.86 26.06 -15.23
C HIS A 377 -0.88 24.59 -15.66
N VAL A 378 -0.10 23.77 -14.93
CA VAL A 378 0.11 22.36 -15.22
C VAL A 378 -0.11 21.54 -13.95
N MET A 379 -1.03 20.60 -14.02
CA MET A 379 -1.20 19.56 -13.00
C MET A 379 -0.25 18.41 -13.30
N ILE A 380 0.50 17.98 -12.28
CA ILE A 380 1.40 16.83 -12.36
C ILE A 380 0.83 15.69 -11.53
N CYS A 381 0.52 14.58 -12.19
CA CYS A 381 0.11 13.34 -11.52
C CYS A 381 1.22 12.28 -11.62
N TYR A 382 1.42 11.43 -10.63
CA TYR A 382 2.41 10.35 -10.70
C TYR A 382 1.84 8.99 -10.31
N SER A 383 2.50 7.95 -10.81
CA SER A 383 2.12 6.58 -10.48
C SER A 383 2.72 6.11 -9.16
N GLU A 384 1.88 5.85 -8.16
CA GLU A 384 2.31 5.54 -6.79
C GLU A 384 2.90 4.13 -6.60
N TYR A 385 2.58 3.16 -7.46
CA TYR A 385 2.85 1.74 -7.19
C TYR A 385 4.34 1.37 -7.10
N VAL A 386 5.24 2.20 -7.62
CA VAL A 386 6.68 1.92 -7.63
C VAL A 386 7.34 2.36 -6.32
N LEU A 387 6.78 3.37 -5.68
CA LEU A 387 7.29 3.92 -4.42
C LEU A 387 6.47 3.37 -3.26
N ASP A 388 7.17 2.94 -2.20
CA ASP A 388 6.51 2.69 -0.92
C ASP A 388 6.05 4.01 -0.28
N LYS A 389 5.20 3.97 0.76
CA LYS A 389 4.64 5.17 1.41
C LYS A 389 5.71 6.20 1.80
N LYS A 390 6.83 5.76 2.37
CA LYS A 390 7.95 6.64 2.72
C LYS A 390 8.61 7.24 1.49
N GLY A 391 8.86 6.44 0.46
CA GLY A 391 9.36 6.89 -0.84
C GLY A 391 8.43 7.89 -1.53
N ARG A 392 7.10 7.70 -1.41
CA ARG A 392 6.10 8.66 -1.92
C ARG A 392 6.18 10.00 -1.20
N ALA A 393 6.28 9.98 0.13
CA ALA A 393 6.44 11.19 0.93
C ALA A 393 7.76 11.90 0.59
N ALA A 394 8.87 11.17 0.55
CA ALA A 394 10.17 11.69 0.17
C ALA A 394 10.16 12.31 -1.24
N PHE A 395 9.53 11.64 -2.21
CA PHE A 395 9.42 12.16 -3.58
C PHE A 395 8.59 13.43 -3.65
N LYS A 396 7.44 13.49 -2.95
CA LYS A 396 6.61 14.71 -2.87
C LYS A 396 7.36 15.87 -2.21
N THR A 397 8.01 15.63 -1.08
CA THR A 397 8.81 16.64 -0.37
C THR A 397 9.96 17.14 -1.24
N TRP A 398 10.67 16.23 -1.89
CA TRP A 398 11.78 16.57 -2.78
C TRP A 398 11.35 17.42 -3.98
N MET A 399 10.24 17.07 -4.66
CA MET A 399 9.68 17.86 -5.75
C MET A 399 9.35 19.29 -5.30
N LYS A 400 8.80 19.43 -4.09
CA LYS A 400 8.44 20.72 -3.50
C LYS A 400 9.66 21.53 -3.11
N ASP A 401 10.61 20.93 -2.40
CA ASP A 401 11.74 21.64 -1.82
C ASP A 401 12.78 22.03 -2.88
N CYS A 402 12.99 21.20 -3.90
CA CYS A 402 13.98 21.44 -4.94
C CYS A 402 13.45 22.26 -6.12
N TYR A 403 12.17 22.07 -6.49
CA TYR A 403 11.59 22.67 -7.69
C TYR A 403 10.35 23.54 -7.43
N GLY A 404 9.88 23.63 -6.18
CA GLY A 404 8.62 24.31 -5.85
C GLY A 404 7.39 23.61 -6.43
N LEU A 405 7.52 22.33 -6.82
CA LEU A 405 6.47 21.61 -7.52
C LEU A 405 5.61 20.79 -6.56
N THR A 406 4.31 20.83 -6.80
CA THR A 406 3.30 19.99 -6.17
C THR A 406 2.90 18.87 -7.13
N ILE A 407 2.83 17.64 -6.61
CA ILE A 407 2.50 16.46 -7.40
C ILE A 407 1.39 15.66 -6.71
N LEU A 408 0.46 15.16 -7.51
CA LEU A 408 -0.69 14.38 -7.06
C LEU A 408 -0.54 12.92 -7.47
N SER A 409 -1.14 12.02 -6.71
CA SER A 409 -1.23 10.62 -7.14
C SER A 409 -2.19 10.51 -8.33
N LYS A 410 -1.81 9.71 -9.33
CA LYS A 410 -2.72 9.34 -10.42
C LYS A 410 -3.78 8.39 -9.85
N ALA A 411 -4.95 8.92 -9.53
CA ALA A 411 -6.13 8.09 -9.27
C ALA A 411 -6.50 7.32 -10.55
N LYS A 412 -7.06 6.10 -10.42
CA LYS A 412 -7.68 5.38 -11.54
C LYS A 412 -8.75 6.22 -12.26
N CYS A 413 -9.31 7.22 -11.59
CA CYS A 413 -10.30 8.16 -12.11
C CYS A 413 -9.72 9.25 -13.04
N CYS A 414 -8.41 9.30 -13.25
CA CYS A 414 -7.81 10.19 -14.24
C CYS A 414 -7.73 9.54 -15.64
N ALA A 415 -8.68 8.70 -16.02
CA ALA A 415 -8.81 8.22 -17.40
C ALA A 415 -9.68 9.19 -18.20
#